data_AF-A0A7W0VRT7-F1
#
_entry.id   AF-A0A7W0VRT7-F1
#
_cell.length_a   1.000
_cell.length_b   1.000
_cell.length_c   1.000
_cell.angle_alpha   90.00
_cell.angle_beta   90.00
_cell.angle_gamma   90.00
#
_symmetry.space_group_name_H-M   'P 1'
#
loop_
_entity.id
_entity.type
_entity.pdbx_description
1 polymer ?
#
loop_
_entity_poly.entity_id
_entity_poly.type
_entity_poly.pdbx_seq_one_letter_code
_entity_poly.pdbx_strand_id
1 'polypeptide(L)'
;MRAVPMLLALAACGRWDFDERAPLQPPAHVPDSVTLDSDGELVLGTSVIDTTALTIDGAPLSRGQLVAIPQLGAGPELALLQAQRITIADGAVVRVSGVRGLVILAHSVDIGGTLDASAAAVTAGPGAAAIKAANGVHEIGNVCDSGGGGGGHGTAGGTGGDSSTCTFGGAGGGVIGDDALTVLVGGASGGDGVTGACGIPPGGGGGGALQVSASERVSIAPAGAVLAGGGGGTGGLECGDGDAGSGGGGGAGGAIYIEAPTVMLEGMVLAHGGGGGAGGNGLTQNGPVGKGGDGAPGTSRGAAAGGVAPAPNAGTGGTGATGALAAGNGMTSSNNGGGGGGGAGRIVIIGDVIDLRGFVSPVAR
;
A
#
# COMPACT_ATOMS: atom_id res chain seq x y z
N MET A 1 -74.13 -1.77 44.99
CA MET A 1 -73.46 -1.24 43.79
C MET A 1 -72.39 -0.26 44.26
N ARG A 2 -71.11 -0.67 44.23
CA ARG A 2 -69.99 0.14 44.72
C ARG A 2 -69.40 0.89 43.53
N ALA A 3 -69.33 2.22 43.63
CA ALA A 3 -68.67 3.08 42.67
C ALA A 3 -67.15 2.89 42.74
N VAL A 4 -66.53 2.64 41.59
CA VAL A 4 -65.08 2.58 41.41
C VAL A 4 -64.62 3.96 40.93
N PRO A 5 -63.62 4.60 41.57
CA PRO A 5 -63.12 5.88 41.11
C PRO A 5 -62.20 5.66 39.90
N MET A 6 -62.48 6.39 38.83
CA MET A 6 -61.69 6.43 37.61
C MET A 6 -60.52 7.40 37.85
N LEU A 7 -59.31 6.84 38.04
CA LEU A 7 -58.08 7.59 38.23
C LEU A 7 -57.58 8.07 36.86
N LEU A 8 -57.72 9.38 36.61
CA LEU A 8 -57.25 10.05 35.40
C LEU A 8 -55.72 10.24 35.50
N ALA A 9 -54.95 9.40 34.82
CA ALA A 9 -53.50 9.56 34.70
C ALA A 9 -53.18 10.60 33.61
N LEU A 10 -52.63 11.75 34.02
CA LEU A 10 -52.02 12.73 33.12
C LEU A 10 -50.77 12.08 32.50
N ALA A 11 -50.83 11.78 31.19
CA ALA A 11 -49.65 11.38 30.42
C ALA A 11 -48.78 12.62 30.17
N ALA A 12 -47.69 12.75 30.92
CA ALA A 12 -46.62 13.67 30.59
C ALA A 12 -45.96 13.18 29.29
N CYS A 13 -46.17 13.91 28.20
CA CYS A 13 -45.49 13.70 26.93
C CYS A 13 -44.02 14.12 27.11
N GLY A 14 -43.21 13.24 27.68
CA GLY A 14 -41.76 13.38 27.74
C GLY A 14 -41.22 13.42 26.32
N ARG A 15 -40.49 14.49 26.00
CA ARG A 15 -39.73 14.62 24.76
C ARG A 15 -38.59 13.61 24.85
N TRP A 16 -38.74 12.48 24.16
CA TRP A 16 -37.65 11.54 23.94
C TRP A 16 -36.72 12.18 22.90
N ASP A 17 -35.66 12.84 23.35
CA ASP A 17 -34.54 13.18 22.47
C ASP A 17 -33.85 11.85 22.09
N PHE A 18 -34.37 11.22 21.04
CA PHE A 18 -33.77 10.05 20.39
C PHE A 18 -32.58 10.47 19.52
N ASP A 19 -31.58 11.12 20.11
CA ASP A 19 -30.22 11.07 19.57
C ASP A 19 -29.39 10.06 20.38
N GLU A 20 -30.00 8.90 20.67
CA GLU A 20 -29.32 7.70 21.18
C GLU A 20 -28.55 6.99 20.04
N ARG A 21 -27.78 7.73 19.24
CA ARG A 21 -26.78 7.08 18.41
C ARG A 21 -25.78 6.44 19.37
N ALA A 22 -25.63 5.12 19.29
CA ALA A 22 -24.64 4.41 20.08
C ALA A 22 -23.30 5.15 19.95
N PRO A 23 -22.57 5.37 21.06
CA PRO A 23 -21.32 6.09 21.00
C PRO A 23 -20.43 5.40 19.97
N LEU A 24 -19.92 6.21 19.06
CA LEU A 24 -18.92 5.83 18.08
C LEU A 24 -17.85 4.98 18.75
N GLN A 25 -17.66 3.73 18.31
CA GLN A 25 -16.48 3.00 18.76
C GLN A 25 -15.25 3.76 18.25
N PRO A 26 -14.24 3.98 19.12
CA PRO A 26 -13.02 4.65 18.70
C PRO A 26 -12.36 3.85 17.57
N PRO A 27 -11.88 4.53 16.51
CA PRO A 27 -11.20 3.84 15.41
C PRO A 27 -9.98 3.06 15.89
N ALA A 28 -9.74 1.87 15.33
CA ALA A 28 -8.80 0.89 15.88
C ALA A 28 -7.38 1.41 16.20
N HIS A 29 -6.84 2.32 15.38
CA HIS A 29 -5.45 2.84 15.53
C HIS A 29 -5.36 4.23 16.14
N VAL A 30 -6.50 4.82 16.51
CA VAL A 30 -6.62 6.21 16.92
C VAL A 30 -6.92 6.27 18.42
N PRO A 31 -6.26 7.14 19.21
CA PRO A 31 -6.55 7.24 20.65
C PRO A 31 -8.01 7.60 20.92
N ASP A 32 -8.60 7.01 21.96
CA ASP A 32 -9.99 7.25 22.39
C ASP A 32 -10.32 8.73 22.69
N SER A 33 -9.29 9.56 22.92
CA SER A 33 -9.45 11.01 23.10
C SER A 33 -9.81 11.76 21.82
N VAL A 34 -9.68 11.12 20.66
CA VAL A 34 -10.02 11.72 19.37
C VAL A 34 -11.52 11.61 19.15
N THR A 35 -12.18 12.76 19.09
CA THR A 35 -13.58 12.89 18.73
C THR A 35 -13.72 13.44 17.31
N LEU A 36 -14.82 13.13 16.64
CA LEU A 36 -15.17 13.78 15.38
C LEU A 36 -15.69 15.19 15.70
N ASP A 37 -14.81 16.19 15.59
CA ASP A 37 -15.10 17.61 15.92
C ASP A 37 -15.14 18.51 14.67
N SER A 38 -15.35 17.89 13.51
CA SER A 38 -15.37 18.60 12.23
C SER A 38 -16.79 18.79 11.75
N ASP A 39 -17.10 20.00 11.28
CA ASP A 39 -18.38 20.32 10.67
C ASP A 39 -18.34 20.16 9.15
N GLY A 40 -19.43 19.59 8.62
CA GLY A 40 -19.75 19.62 7.20
C GLY A 40 -19.17 18.50 6.33
N GLU A 41 -19.50 18.60 5.04
CA GLU A 41 -19.09 17.68 4.00
C GLU A 41 -17.79 18.14 3.33
N LEU A 42 -16.85 17.21 3.19
CA LEU A 42 -15.62 17.34 2.42
C LEU A 42 -15.74 16.51 1.13
N VAL A 43 -15.80 17.19 -0.01
CA VAL A 43 -15.77 16.54 -1.33
C VAL A 43 -14.38 16.70 -1.92
N LEU A 44 -13.73 15.58 -2.19
CA LEU A 44 -12.41 15.50 -2.80
C LEU A 44 -12.56 15.22 -4.30
N GLY A 45 -12.06 16.14 -5.12
CA GLY A 45 -11.79 15.92 -6.53
C GLY A 45 -10.45 15.20 -6.74
N THR A 46 -9.84 15.38 -7.91
CA THR A 46 -8.45 14.94 -8.10
C THR A 46 -7.53 15.86 -7.30
N SER A 47 -6.80 15.30 -6.33
CA SER A 47 -5.99 16.07 -5.39
C SER A 47 -4.85 15.23 -4.81
N VAL A 48 -3.94 15.90 -4.10
CA VAL A 48 -2.88 15.27 -3.31
C VAL A 48 -3.07 15.59 -1.83
N ILE A 49 -3.22 14.56 -1.01
CA ILE A 49 -3.12 14.65 0.45
C ILE A 49 -1.64 14.47 0.82
N ASP A 50 -1.02 15.49 1.40
CA ASP A 50 0.33 15.41 1.96
C ASP A 50 0.24 15.18 3.47
N THR A 51 0.57 13.96 3.91
CA THR A 51 0.53 13.53 5.32
C THR A 51 1.74 14.01 6.13
N THR A 52 2.78 14.54 5.48
CA THR A 52 3.90 15.20 6.13
C THR A 52 3.55 16.65 6.44
N ALA A 53 3.09 17.38 5.42
CA ALA A 53 2.74 18.80 5.50
C ALA A 53 1.34 19.04 6.09
N LEU A 54 0.50 18.00 6.17
CA LEU A 54 -0.89 18.06 6.62
C LEU A 54 -1.72 19.05 5.79
N THR A 55 -1.61 18.94 4.46
CA THR A 55 -2.32 19.79 3.49
C THR A 55 -3.01 18.97 2.40
N ILE A 56 -3.96 19.58 1.71
CA ILE A 56 -4.51 19.09 0.45
C ILE A 56 -4.16 20.08 -0.64
N ASP A 57 -3.49 19.61 -1.70
CA ASP A 57 -2.98 20.45 -2.79
C ASP A 57 -2.11 21.63 -2.32
N GLY A 58 -1.35 21.41 -1.24
CA GLY A 58 -0.47 22.40 -0.63
C GLY A 58 -1.20 23.49 0.18
N ALA A 59 -2.51 23.39 0.32
CA ALA A 59 -3.33 24.31 1.11
C ALA A 59 -3.89 23.64 2.38
N PRO A 60 -4.07 24.38 3.48
CA PRO A 60 -4.86 23.90 4.60
C PRO A 60 -6.32 23.67 4.16
N LEU A 61 -6.98 22.73 4.84
CA LEU A 61 -8.39 22.43 4.59
C LEU A 61 -9.29 23.62 4.92
N SER A 62 -10.22 23.93 4.02
CA SER A 62 -11.31 24.89 4.29
C SER A 62 -12.50 24.25 5.00
N ARG A 63 -12.60 22.91 4.97
CA ARG A 63 -13.59 22.08 5.65
C ARG A 63 -12.96 20.79 6.13
N GLY A 64 -13.38 20.31 7.29
CA GLY A 64 -12.73 19.18 7.95
C GLY A 64 -11.41 19.59 8.62
N GLN A 65 -10.67 18.58 9.06
CA GLN A 65 -9.39 18.75 9.74
C GLN A 65 -8.40 17.70 9.25
N LEU A 66 -7.13 18.08 9.07
CA LEU A 66 -6.03 17.16 8.81
C LEU A 66 -4.93 17.42 9.83
N VAL A 67 -4.72 16.48 10.75
CA VAL A 67 -3.79 16.64 11.88
C VAL A 67 -2.90 15.42 12.04
N ALA A 68 -1.71 15.63 12.61
CA ALA A 68 -0.89 14.53 13.10
C ALA A 68 -1.40 14.05 14.47
N ILE A 69 -1.46 12.74 14.65
CA ILE A 69 -1.84 12.11 15.92
C ILE A 69 -0.88 10.95 16.26
N PRO A 70 -0.69 10.63 17.55
CA PRO A 70 -0.04 9.40 17.93
C PRO A 70 -0.91 8.19 17.56
N GLN A 71 -0.26 7.10 17.14
CA GLN A 71 -0.90 5.83 16.85
C GLN A 71 -1.01 4.96 18.12
N LEU A 72 -2.13 4.26 18.28
CA LEU A 72 -2.24 3.19 19.28
C LEU A 72 -1.29 2.02 18.95
N GLY A 73 -0.70 1.39 19.97
CA GLY A 73 0.24 0.28 19.76
C GLY A 73 1.68 0.68 19.45
N ALA A 74 2.07 1.93 19.73
CA ALA A 74 3.43 2.45 19.57
C ALA A 74 3.98 2.45 18.13
N GLY A 75 3.09 2.51 17.14
CA GLY A 75 3.45 2.73 15.74
C GLY A 75 3.84 4.18 15.43
N PRO A 76 4.28 4.46 14.18
CA PRO A 76 4.54 5.83 13.72
C PRO A 76 3.31 6.72 13.84
N GLU A 77 3.52 8.04 13.90
CA GLU A 77 2.42 9.01 13.85
C GLU A 77 1.55 8.82 12.60
N LEU A 78 0.27 9.11 12.73
CA LEU A 78 -0.71 9.06 11.66
C LEU A 78 -1.12 10.48 11.26
N ALA A 79 -1.48 10.66 10.00
CA ALA A 79 -2.24 11.81 9.54
C ALA A 79 -3.72 11.45 9.57
N LEU A 80 -4.49 12.19 10.36
CA LEU A 80 -5.91 11.98 10.55
C LEU A 80 -6.70 13.04 9.79
N LEU A 81 -7.43 12.61 8.76
CA LEU A 81 -8.40 13.40 8.02
C LEU A 81 -9.79 13.19 8.61
N GLN A 82 -10.43 14.26 9.08
CA GLN A 82 -11.78 14.22 9.63
C GLN A 82 -12.76 15.15 8.90
N ALA A 83 -13.98 14.68 8.65
CA ALA A 83 -15.16 15.48 8.27
C ALA A 83 -16.44 14.71 8.62
N GLN A 84 -17.62 15.34 8.68
CA GLN A 84 -18.87 14.59 8.92
C GLN A 84 -19.17 13.60 7.79
N ARG A 85 -18.93 14.03 6.55
CA ARG A 85 -19.04 13.21 5.35
C ARG A 85 -17.83 13.46 4.46
N ILE A 86 -17.24 12.38 3.96
CA ILE A 86 -16.14 12.45 3.00
C ILE A 86 -16.57 11.76 1.73
N THR A 87 -16.49 12.50 0.61
CA THR A 87 -16.83 11.98 -0.72
C THR A 87 -15.61 12.11 -1.61
N ILE A 88 -15.13 11.02 -2.19
CA ILE A 88 -14.17 11.04 -3.30
C ILE A 88 -14.99 10.90 -4.59
N ALA A 89 -15.03 11.98 -5.38
CA ALA A 89 -15.90 12.06 -6.54
C ALA A 89 -15.59 11.00 -7.61
N ASP A 90 -16.60 10.62 -8.40
CA ASP A 90 -16.46 9.68 -9.51
C ASP A 90 -15.35 10.10 -10.47
N GLY A 91 -14.47 9.16 -10.82
CA GLY A 91 -13.34 9.41 -11.72
C GLY A 91 -12.22 10.28 -11.15
N ALA A 92 -12.35 10.79 -9.92
CA ALA A 92 -11.28 11.51 -9.25
C ALA A 92 -10.14 10.56 -8.83
N VAL A 93 -8.91 11.07 -8.77
CA VAL A 93 -7.77 10.38 -8.16
C VAL A 93 -7.25 11.23 -7.00
N VAL A 94 -7.46 10.76 -5.78
CA VAL A 94 -6.89 11.33 -4.56
C VAL A 94 -5.64 10.54 -4.22
N ARG A 95 -4.48 11.14 -4.47
CA ARG A 95 -3.20 10.51 -4.13
C ARG A 95 -2.77 10.93 -2.74
N VAL A 96 -2.29 9.97 -1.97
CA VAL A 96 -1.75 10.20 -0.63
C VAL A 96 -0.23 10.11 -0.70
N SER A 97 0.45 11.10 -0.12
CA SER A 97 1.91 11.18 -0.09
C SER A 97 2.37 11.64 1.29
N GLY A 98 3.64 11.46 1.59
CA GLY A 98 4.24 11.87 2.86
C GLY A 98 4.75 10.68 3.66
N VAL A 99 5.09 10.90 4.94
CA VAL A 99 5.71 9.87 5.79
C VAL A 99 4.73 9.18 6.73
N ARG A 100 3.56 9.78 7.00
CA ARG A 100 2.56 9.24 7.93
C ARG A 100 1.50 8.44 7.19
N GLY A 101 1.06 7.32 7.77
CA GLY A 101 -0.13 6.62 7.29
C GLY A 101 -1.37 7.52 7.39
N LEU A 102 -2.34 7.34 6.49
CA LEU A 102 -3.56 8.14 6.46
C LEU A 102 -4.69 7.40 7.18
N VAL A 103 -5.34 8.07 8.13
CA VAL A 103 -6.61 7.66 8.70
C VAL A 103 -7.69 8.63 8.25
N ILE A 104 -8.79 8.11 7.72
CA ILE A 104 -10.00 8.86 7.41
C ILE A 104 -11.04 8.54 8.48
N LEU A 105 -11.60 9.58 9.12
CA LEU A 105 -12.65 9.45 10.13
C LEU A 105 -13.86 10.31 9.78
N ALA A 106 -15.02 9.70 9.62
CA ALA A 106 -16.28 10.40 9.30
C ALA A 106 -17.52 9.71 9.86
N HIS A 107 -18.72 10.27 9.64
CA HIS A 107 -19.96 9.51 9.78
C HIS A 107 -20.18 8.60 8.57
N SER A 108 -19.94 9.12 7.38
CA SER A 108 -20.02 8.37 6.13
C SER A 108 -18.87 8.69 5.19
N VAL A 109 -18.36 7.66 4.51
CA VAL A 109 -17.33 7.78 3.48
C VAL A 109 -17.83 7.14 2.20
N ASP A 110 -17.88 7.94 1.13
CA ASP A 110 -18.29 7.54 -0.22
C ASP A 110 -17.10 7.65 -1.17
N ILE A 111 -16.65 6.53 -1.73
CA ILE A 111 -15.49 6.45 -2.64
C ILE A 111 -15.98 6.08 -4.04
N GLY A 112 -16.25 7.11 -4.84
CA GLY A 112 -16.59 7.00 -6.27
C GLY A 112 -15.37 6.93 -7.19
N GLY A 113 -14.29 7.60 -6.79
CA GLY A 113 -12.99 7.63 -7.47
C GLY A 113 -11.93 6.72 -6.83
N THR A 114 -10.66 7.06 -7.04
CA THR A 114 -9.51 6.31 -6.49
C THR A 114 -8.91 7.05 -5.29
N LEU A 115 -8.72 6.32 -4.19
CA LEU A 115 -7.90 6.70 -3.05
C LEU A 115 -6.59 5.91 -3.10
N ASP A 116 -5.48 6.57 -3.42
CA ASP A 116 -4.22 5.90 -3.74
C ASP A 116 -3.10 6.24 -2.74
N ALA A 117 -2.77 5.28 -1.89
CA ALA A 117 -1.62 5.28 -0.98
C ALA A 117 -0.49 4.35 -1.46
N SER A 118 -0.49 3.97 -2.74
CA SER A 118 0.54 3.11 -3.32
C SER A 118 1.90 3.81 -3.39
N ALA A 119 2.97 3.02 -3.45
CA ALA A 119 4.28 3.55 -3.77
C ALA A 119 4.35 4.06 -5.23
N ALA A 120 5.15 5.11 -5.43
CA ALA A 120 5.44 5.65 -6.75
C ALA A 120 6.84 5.22 -7.18
N ALA A 121 6.91 4.08 -7.89
CA ALA A 121 8.17 3.42 -8.24
C ALA A 121 9.04 3.19 -6.99
N VAL A 122 10.16 3.90 -6.85
CA VAL A 122 11.12 3.76 -5.74
C VAL A 122 10.71 4.57 -4.50
N THR A 123 9.77 5.50 -4.65
CA THR A 123 9.25 6.31 -3.54
C THR A 123 8.18 5.53 -2.80
N ALA A 124 8.46 5.22 -1.53
CA ALA A 124 7.52 4.50 -0.68
C ALA A 124 6.23 5.30 -0.46
N GLY A 125 5.14 4.57 -0.23
CA GLY A 125 3.85 5.15 0.11
C GLY A 125 3.83 5.71 1.54
N PRO A 126 2.81 6.52 1.88
CA PRO A 126 2.62 7.11 3.20
C PRO A 126 2.53 6.04 4.29
N GLY A 127 3.35 6.13 5.33
CA GLY A 127 3.37 5.14 6.42
C GLY A 127 3.99 3.79 6.07
N ALA A 128 4.67 3.66 4.93
CA ALA A 128 5.45 2.48 4.59
C ALA A 128 6.49 2.16 5.67
N ALA A 129 6.82 0.88 5.84
CA ALA A 129 7.79 0.45 6.82
C ALA A 129 9.19 0.99 6.48
N ALA A 130 9.91 1.50 7.48
CA ALA A 130 11.31 1.91 7.35
C ALA A 130 12.27 0.71 7.34
N ILE A 131 11.92 -0.34 6.59
CA ILE A 131 12.65 -1.60 6.45
C ILE A 131 12.83 -1.87 4.95
N LYS A 132 13.98 -2.44 4.60
CA LYS A 132 14.37 -2.76 3.23
C LYS A 132 14.81 -4.22 3.14
N ALA A 133 14.47 -4.89 2.04
CA ALA A 133 15.01 -6.21 1.75
C ALA A 133 16.52 -6.18 1.43
N ALA A 134 17.17 -7.33 1.34
CA ALA A 134 18.61 -7.38 1.09
C ALA A 134 18.95 -6.93 -0.33
N ASN A 135 19.99 -6.12 -0.48
CA ASN A 135 20.53 -5.73 -1.78
C ASN A 135 21.18 -6.91 -2.49
N GLY A 136 21.39 -6.77 -3.81
CA GLY A 136 22.27 -7.61 -4.59
C GLY A 136 23.73 -7.48 -4.18
N VAL A 137 24.60 -8.31 -4.76
CA VAL A 137 26.04 -8.35 -4.49
C VAL A 137 26.82 -8.30 -5.79
N HIS A 138 27.81 -7.41 -5.84
CA HIS A 138 28.77 -7.28 -6.93
C HIS A 138 30.07 -7.99 -6.53
N GLU A 139 30.57 -8.91 -7.35
CA GLU A 139 31.90 -9.49 -7.15
C GLU A 139 32.96 -8.78 -7.99
N ILE A 140 33.89 -8.12 -7.27
CA ILE A 140 35.04 -7.42 -7.85
C ILE A 140 35.97 -8.45 -8.50
N GLY A 141 35.80 -8.67 -9.80
CA GLY A 141 36.67 -9.52 -10.62
C GLY A 141 35.97 -10.36 -11.70
N ASN A 142 34.66 -10.61 -11.57
CA ASN A 142 33.94 -11.55 -12.44
C ASN A 142 32.77 -10.93 -13.24
N VAL A 143 32.59 -9.59 -13.19
CA VAL A 143 31.57 -8.83 -13.97
C VAL A 143 30.15 -9.42 -13.82
N CYS A 144 29.83 -9.82 -12.59
CA CYS A 144 28.62 -10.54 -12.25
C CYS A 144 27.93 -9.87 -11.07
N ASP A 145 26.63 -9.65 -11.23
CA ASP A 145 25.80 -8.91 -10.28
C ASP A 145 24.57 -9.72 -9.93
N SER A 146 24.39 -10.03 -8.64
CA SER A 146 23.16 -10.67 -8.17
C SER A 146 22.04 -9.63 -7.96
N GLY A 147 20.79 -10.03 -8.15
CA GLY A 147 19.64 -9.11 -8.04
C GLY A 147 19.26 -8.79 -6.59
N GLY A 148 18.56 -7.66 -6.38
CA GLY A 148 18.01 -7.29 -5.07
C GLY A 148 16.79 -8.13 -4.69
N GLY A 149 16.60 -8.42 -3.39
CA GLY A 149 15.42 -9.12 -2.88
C GLY A 149 14.18 -8.22 -2.85
N GLY A 150 12.98 -8.78 -2.99
CA GLY A 150 11.73 -8.03 -2.89
C GLY A 150 11.33 -7.73 -1.44
N GLY A 151 10.66 -6.60 -1.20
CA GLY A 151 10.17 -6.21 0.13
C GLY A 151 9.12 -7.18 0.66
N GLY A 152 8.97 -7.29 1.99
CA GLY A 152 7.95 -8.12 2.63
C GLY A 152 6.90 -7.32 3.42
N HIS A 153 5.71 -7.90 3.58
CA HIS A 153 4.64 -7.42 4.48
C HIS A 153 3.74 -8.59 4.89
N GLY A 154 2.45 -8.63 4.52
CA GLY A 154 1.56 -9.76 4.78
C GLY A 154 2.07 -11.11 4.26
N THR A 155 2.91 -11.09 3.23
CA THR A 155 3.73 -12.24 2.83
C THR A 155 5.20 -11.86 2.71
N ALA A 156 6.08 -12.86 2.69
CA ALA A 156 7.48 -12.65 2.32
C ALA A 156 7.61 -12.16 0.87
N GLY A 157 8.67 -11.40 0.60
CA GLY A 157 9.10 -11.06 -0.76
C GLY A 157 9.91 -12.18 -1.42
N GLY A 158 10.04 -12.13 -2.74
CA GLY A 158 10.88 -13.05 -3.51
C GLY A 158 12.37 -12.73 -3.36
N THR A 159 13.23 -13.73 -3.50
CA THR A 159 14.69 -13.48 -3.55
C THR A 159 15.09 -12.86 -4.88
N GLY A 160 16.20 -12.12 -4.89
CA GLY A 160 16.88 -11.76 -6.13
C GLY A 160 17.38 -13.00 -6.87
N GLY A 161 17.58 -12.88 -8.17
CA GLY A 161 18.21 -13.89 -9.00
C GLY A 161 19.72 -13.91 -8.77
N ASP A 162 20.29 -15.10 -8.77
CA ASP A 162 21.73 -15.28 -8.62
C ASP A 162 22.46 -14.88 -9.91
N SER A 163 23.76 -14.63 -9.79
CA SER A 163 24.66 -14.75 -10.94
C SER A 163 25.38 -16.09 -10.84
N SER A 164 25.27 -16.92 -11.88
CA SER A 164 25.63 -18.35 -11.86
C SER A 164 27.08 -18.66 -11.48
N THR A 165 27.95 -17.64 -11.46
CA THR A 165 29.40 -17.76 -11.27
C THR A 165 29.90 -17.14 -9.96
N CYS A 166 29.06 -16.43 -9.19
CA CYS A 166 29.57 -15.45 -8.24
C CYS A 166 28.85 -15.43 -6.89
N THR A 167 27.58 -15.04 -6.82
CA THR A 167 26.89 -14.86 -5.53
C THR A 167 25.39 -15.10 -5.61
N PHE A 168 24.83 -15.45 -4.45
CA PHE A 168 23.39 -15.51 -4.26
C PHE A 168 22.76 -14.12 -4.37
N GLY A 169 21.55 -14.06 -4.93
CA GLY A 169 20.71 -12.87 -4.91
C GLY A 169 20.38 -12.41 -3.49
N GLY A 170 19.99 -11.15 -3.38
CA GLY A 170 19.49 -10.58 -2.13
C GLY A 170 18.32 -11.39 -1.60
N ALA A 171 18.36 -11.73 -0.31
CA ALA A 171 17.23 -12.35 0.39
C ALA A 171 15.98 -11.44 0.33
N GLY A 172 14.82 -12.07 0.08
CA GLY A 172 13.53 -11.39 0.18
C GLY A 172 13.24 -10.93 1.60
N GLY A 173 12.50 -9.82 1.73
CA GLY A 173 12.05 -9.30 3.02
C GLY A 173 11.09 -10.25 3.73
N GLY A 174 11.23 -10.34 5.05
CA GLY A 174 10.33 -11.12 5.90
C GLY A 174 8.94 -10.49 6.03
N VAL A 175 8.02 -11.24 6.64
CA VAL A 175 6.66 -10.76 6.93
C VAL A 175 6.71 -9.62 7.95
N ILE A 176 5.95 -8.55 7.72
CA ILE A 176 5.84 -7.37 8.60
C ILE A 176 4.38 -7.21 9.05
N GLY A 177 4.21 -6.78 10.30
CA GLY A 177 2.90 -6.58 10.91
C GLY A 177 2.21 -7.91 11.26
N ASP A 178 0.99 -7.80 11.77
CA ASP A 178 0.15 -8.94 12.14
C ASP A 178 -1.15 -8.96 11.33
N ASP A 179 -1.83 -10.11 11.34
CA ASP A 179 -3.05 -10.33 10.56
C ASP A 179 -4.20 -9.41 10.96
N ALA A 180 -4.24 -8.90 12.19
CA ALA A 180 -5.28 -7.99 12.66
C ALA A 180 -4.94 -6.53 12.35
N LEU A 181 -3.73 -6.25 11.84
CA LEU A 181 -3.18 -4.91 11.74
C LEU A 181 -3.31 -4.17 13.08
N THR A 182 -2.73 -4.69 14.16
CA THR A 182 -2.75 -3.96 15.46
C THR A 182 -1.95 -2.66 15.42
N VAL A 183 -1.02 -2.56 14.47
CA VAL A 183 -0.30 -1.35 14.10
C VAL A 183 -0.47 -1.13 12.59
N LEU A 184 -0.98 0.04 12.21
CA LEU A 184 -1.12 0.52 10.85
C LEU A 184 0.25 0.94 10.31
N VAL A 185 0.93 -0.02 9.70
CA VAL A 185 2.21 0.15 9.00
C VAL A 185 2.14 -0.46 7.61
N GLY A 186 2.66 0.26 6.62
CA GLY A 186 2.69 -0.17 5.23
C GLY A 186 3.81 -1.17 4.93
N GLY A 187 4.03 -1.44 3.65
CA GLY A 187 5.00 -2.43 3.16
C GLY A 187 6.46 -1.98 3.28
N ALA A 188 7.38 -2.94 3.29
CA ALA A 188 8.82 -2.65 3.15
C ALA A 188 9.23 -2.41 1.68
N SER A 189 10.33 -1.69 1.50
CA SER A 189 10.96 -1.50 0.19
C SER A 189 11.76 -2.74 -0.25
N GLY A 190 11.90 -2.89 -1.57
CA GLY A 190 12.80 -3.86 -2.17
C GLY A 190 14.27 -3.49 -1.95
N GLY A 191 15.14 -4.49 -1.99
CA GLY A 191 16.59 -4.32 -2.02
C GLY A 191 17.05 -3.76 -3.35
N ASP A 192 18.17 -3.03 -3.32
CA ASP A 192 18.75 -2.49 -4.53
C ASP A 192 19.39 -3.59 -5.37
N GLY A 193 19.42 -3.40 -6.69
CA GLY A 193 20.39 -4.06 -7.53
C GLY A 193 21.78 -3.50 -7.28
N VAL A 194 22.76 -3.98 -8.03
CA VAL A 194 24.13 -3.50 -7.96
C VAL A 194 24.68 -3.34 -9.37
N THR A 195 25.63 -2.43 -9.52
CA THR A 195 26.46 -2.29 -10.72
C THR A 195 27.90 -2.07 -10.26
N GLY A 196 28.88 -2.33 -11.14
CA GLY A 196 30.27 -1.98 -10.90
C GLY A 196 30.53 -0.47 -10.90
N ALA A 197 30.05 0.26 -11.92
CA ALA A 197 30.52 1.63 -12.19
C ALA A 197 29.45 2.70 -12.49
N CYS A 198 28.18 2.36 -12.78
CA CYS A 198 27.22 3.33 -13.35
C CYS A 198 25.99 3.66 -12.47
N GLY A 199 26.05 3.35 -11.17
CA GLY A 199 25.01 3.71 -10.20
C GLY A 199 24.32 2.50 -9.58
N ILE A 200 23.42 2.72 -8.63
CA ILE A 200 22.72 1.65 -7.93
C ILE A 200 21.28 1.62 -8.45
N PRO A 201 20.82 0.54 -9.12
CA PRO A 201 19.42 0.34 -9.48
C PRO A 201 18.58 0.21 -8.21
N PRO A 202 17.77 1.21 -7.82
CA PRO A 202 17.03 1.15 -6.57
C PRO A 202 15.92 0.09 -6.56
N GLY A 203 15.68 -0.49 -5.40
CA GLY A 203 14.48 -1.28 -5.14
C GLY A 203 13.19 -0.43 -5.14
N GLY A 204 12.06 -1.06 -5.42
CA GLY A 204 10.74 -0.43 -5.37
C GLY A 204 10.33 -0.04 -3.95
N GLY A 205 9.60 1.07 -3.82
CA GLY A 205 9.06 1.54 -2.54
C GLY A 205 7.96 0.64 -2.02
N GLY A 206 7.86 0.47 -0.71
CA GLY A 206 6.75 -0.25 -0.07
C GLY A 206 5.45 0.55 -0.14
N GLY A 207 4.31 -0.14 -0.31
CA GLY A 207 2.98 0.48 -0.31
C GLY A 207 2.64 1.13 1.04
N GLY A 208 1.77 2.14 1.02
CA GLY A 208 1.42 2.91 2.21
C GLY A 208 0.47 2.19 3.17
N ALA A 209 0.13 2.89 4.25
CA ALA A 209 -0.81 2.45 5.27
C ALA A 209 -2.04 3.38 5.26
N LEU A 210 -3.23 2.78 5.22
CA LEU A 210 -4.49 3.49 5.08
C LEU A 210 -5.56 2.88 5.97
N GLN A 211 -6.30 3.72 6.69
CA GLN A 211 -7.51 3.36 7.42
C GLN A 211 -8.68 4.23 6.98
N VAL A 212 -9.84 3.62 6.76
CA VAL A 212 -11.12 4.29 6.54
C VAL A 212 -12.11 3.86 7.62
N SER A 213 -12.46 4.79 8.50
CA SER A 213 -13.37 4.57 9.61
C SER A 213 -14.60 5.46 9.47
N ALA A 214 -15.78 4.86 9.57
CA ALA A 214 -17.04 5.59 9.53
C ALA A 214 -18.02 5.16 10.60
N SER A 215 -18.74 6.12 11.20
CA SER A 215 -19.74 5.81 12.24
C SER A 215 -21.03 5.18 11.73
N GLU A 216 -21.30 5.32 10.43
CA GLU A 216 -22.53 4.83 9.80
C GLU A 216 -22.18 3.88 8.66
N ARG A 217 -21.42 4.36 7.66
CA ARG A 217 -21.17 3.58 6.43
C ARG A 217 -19.87 3.96 5.73
N VAL A 218 -19.16 2.95 5.22
CA VAL A 218 -18.18 3.08 4.14
C VAL A 218 -18.74 2.46 2.87
N SER A 219 -18.66 3.18 1.75
CA SER A 219 -19.04 2.66 0.44
C SER A 219 -17.99 2.93 -0.61
N ILE A 220 -17.67 1.90 -1.38
CA ILE A 220 -16.77 1.96 -2.53
C ILE A 220 -17.60 1.59 -3.75
N ALA A 221 -17.86 2.56 -4.61
CA ALA A 221 -18.69 2.40 -5.81
C ALA A 221 -18.01 1.46 -6.83
N PRO A 222 -18.73 0.97 -7.87
CA PRO A 222 -18.16 0.06 -8.87
C PRO A 222 -16.89 0.55 -9.57
N ALA A 223 -16.77 1.88 -9.78
CA ALA A 223 -15.59 2.51 -10.36
C ALA A 223 -14.56 2.95 -9.29
N GLY A 224 -14.93 2.86 -8.02
CA GLY A 224 -14.11 3.28 -6.90
C GLY A 224 -12.95 2.32 -6.63
N ALA A 225 -11.85 2.84 -6.10
CA ALA A 225 -10.69 2.03 -5.72
C ALA A 225 -9.99 2.56 -4.47
N VAL A 226 -9.47 1.65 -3.65
CA VAL A 226 -8.56 1.94 -2.53
C VAL A 226 -7.28 1.14 -2.75
N LEU A 227 -6.16 1.83 -2.90
CA LEU A 227 -4.91 1.23 -3.35
C LEU A 227 -3.78 1.47 -2.34
N ALA A 228 -3.03 0.43 -2.04
CA ALA A 228 -1.79 0.46 -1.26
C ALA A 228 -0.75 -0.46 -1.90
N GLY A 229 -0.59 -0.39 -3.22
CA GLY A 229 0.32 -1.24 -3.97
C GLY A 229 1.79 -0.91 -3.72
N GLY A 230 2.65 -1.92 -3.75
CA GLY A 230 4.10 -1.75 -3.79
C GLY A 230 4.60 -1.26 -5.15
N GLY A 231 5.73 -0.58 -5.15
CA GLY A 231 6.35 -0.04 -6.36
C GLY A 231 7.20 -1.09 -7.08
N GLY A 232 7.32 -0.95 -8.40
CA GLY A 232 8.23 -1.78 -9.19
C GLY A 232 9.70 -1.45 -8.91
N GLY A 233 10.56 -2.47 -8.87
CA GLY A 233 12.01 -2.31 -8.81
C GLY A 233 12.58 -1.86 -10.15
N THR A 234 13.64 -1.04 -10.14
CA THR A 234 14.25 -0.57 -11.40
C THR A 234 15.04 -1.68 -12.09
N GLY A 235 15.04 -1.67 -13.41
CA GLY A 235 15.92 -2.52 -14.21
C GLY A 235 17.39 -2.16 -14.03
N GLY A 236 18.26 -3.14 -14.25
CA GLY A 236 19.72 -2.98 -14.23
C GLY A 236 20.18 -1.99 -15.29
N LEU A 237 21.15 -1.16 -14.91
CA LEU A 237 21.69 -0.11 -15.78
C LEU A 237 22.67 -0.71 -16.80
N GLU A 238 22.83 -0.04 -17.93
CA GLU A 238 23.90 -0.28 -18.89
C GLU A 238 24.99 0.77 -18.65
N CYS A 239 26.22 0.32 -18.39
CA CYS A 239 27.29 1.18 -17.88
C CYS A 239 28.25 1.68 -18.96
N GLY A 240 28.10 1.27 -20.22
CA GLY A 240 29.17 1.34 -21.21
C GLY A 240 30.27 0.31 -20.93
N ASP A 241 31.31 0.32 -21.78
CA ASP A 241 32.53 -0.50 -21.63
C ASP A 241 32.35 -2.02 -21.50
N GLY A 242 31.17 -2.54 -21.80
CA GLY A 242 30.86 -3.96 -21.66
C GLY A 242 30.19 -4.34 -20.33
N ASP A 243 29.93 -3.39 -19.43
CA ASP A 243 29.39 -3.61 -18.09
C ASP A 243 27.90 -3.23 -17.97
N ALA A 244 27.18 -3.93 -17.09
CA ALA A 244 25.78 -3.67 -16.78
C ALA A 244 25.43 -4.26 -15.42
N GLY A 245 24.42 -3.71 -14.74
CA GLY A 245 24.04 -4.18 -13.41
C GLY A 245 22.83 -5.10 -13.33
N SER A 246 22.55 -5.56 -12.12
CA SER A 246 21.39 -6.37 -11.77
C SER A 246 20.12 -5.56 -11.53
N GLY A 247 18.97 -6.22 -11.51
CA GLY A 247 17.69 -5.58 -11.21
C GLY A 247 17.45 -5.34 -9.72
N GLY A 248 16.79 -4.23 -9.38
CA GLY A 248 16.28 -3.97 -8.02
C GLY A 248 15.01 -4.78 -7.71
N GLY A 249 14.83 -5.14 -6.45
CA GLY A 249 13.64 -5.87 -5.99
C GLY A 249 12.38 -5.00 -5.96
N GLY A 250 11.20 -5.61 -6.13
CA GLY A 250 9.91 -4.95 -6.01
C GLY A 250 9.56 -4.62 -4.55
N GLY A 251 8.83 -3.53 -4.32
CA GLY A 251 8.33 -3.16 -2.99
C GLY A 251 7.10 -3.98 -2.58
N ALA A 252 6.92 -4.20 -1.28
CA ALA A 252 5.77 -4.93 -0.77
C ALA A 252 4.48 -4.11 -0.85
N GLY A 253 3.33 -4.77 -0.91
CA GLY A 253 2.03 -4.13 -0.69
C GLY A 253 1.90 -3.56 0.73
N GLY A 254 0.97 -2.63 0.89
CA GLY A 254 0.74 -1.87 2.11
C GLY A 254 -0.36 -2.43 3.01
N ALA A 255 -0.86 -1.60 3.93
CA ALA A 255 -1.92 -1.96 4.86
C ALA A 255 -3.19 -1.15 4.55
N ILE A 256 -4.33 -1.84 4.45
CA ILE A 256 -5.65 -1.22 4.29
C ILE A 256 -6.57 -1.73 5.39
N TYR A 257 -7.14 -0.81 6.16
CA TYR A 257 -8.09 -1.10 7.22
C TYR A 257 -9.40 -0.36 6.95
N ILE A 258 -10.53 -1.06 6.93
CA ILE A 258 -11.84 -0.45 6.70
C ILE A 258 -12.76 -0.87 7.84
N GLU A 259 -13.37 0.08 8.53
CA GLU A 259 -14.33 -0.19 9.59
C GLU A 259 -15.55 0.73 9.55
N ALA A 260 -16.74 0.15 9.62
CA ALA A 260 -18.00 0.86 9.81
C ALA A 260 -19.12 -0.13 10.14
N PRO A 261 -20.23 0.29 10.76
CA PRO A 261 -21.39 -0.59 10.94
C PRO A 261 -21.88 -1.20 9.61
N THR A 262 -21.85 -0.43 8.52
CA THR A 262 -22.14 -0.92 7.17
C THR A 262 -20.96 -0.69 6.23
N VAL A 263 -20.44 -1.75 5.62
CA VAL A 263 -19.41 -1.67 4.56
C VAL A 263 -19.98 -2.23 3.26
N MET A 264 -20.06 -1.37 2.23
CA MET A 264 -20.51 -1.73 0.89
C MET A 264 -19.35 -1.59 -0.10
N LEU A 265 -18.87 -2.69 -0.65
CA LEU A 265 -17.72 -2.70 -1.56
C LEU A 265 -18.12 -3.28 -2.90
N GLU A 266 -18.28 -2.43 -3.90
CA GLU A 266 -18.54 -2.80 -5.30
C GLU A 266 -17.31 -2.58 -6.20
N GLY A 267 -16.38 -1.73 -5.77
CA GLY A 267 -15.15 -1.39 -6.48
C GLY A 267 -13.94 -2.27 -6.15
N MET A 268 -12.75 -1.68 -6.08
CA MET A 268 -11.49 -2.41 -5.84
C MET A 268 -10.80 -2.02 -4.54
N VAL A 269 -10.22 -2.98 -3.83
CA VAL A 269 -9.31 -2.76 -2.69
C VAL A 269 -8.06 -3.62 -2.88
N LEU A 270 -6.92 -2.99 -3.12
CA LEU A 270 -5.69 -3.65 -3.57
C LEU A 270 -4.48 -3.32 -2.69
N ALA A 271 -3.78 -4.34 -2.23
CA ALA A 271 -2.49 -4.22 -1.56
C ALA A 271 -1.48 -5.25 -2.11
N HIS A 272 -1.18 -5.18 -3.41
CA HIS A 272 -0.26 -6.14 -4.06
C HIS A 272 1.19 -5.68 -3.96
N GLY A 273 2.11 -6.63 -4.05
CA GLY A 273 3.53 -6.31 -4.23
C GLY A 273 3.83 -5.82 -5.65
N GLY A 274 4.87 -5.01 -5.80
CA GLY A 274 5.43 -4.63 -7.10
C GLY A 274 6.31 -5.74 -7.70
N GLY A 275 6.52 -5.71 -9.01
CA GLY A 275 7.47 -6.59 -9.69
C GLY A 275 8.92 -6.15 -9.47
N GLY A 276 9.86 -7.09 -9.50
CA GLY A 276 11.29 -6.78 -9.54
C GLY A 276 11.74 -6.32 -10.92
N GLY A 277 12.84 -5.56 -11.00
CA GLY A 277 13.46 -5.17 -12.27
C GLY A 277 14.27 -6.31 -12.89
N ALA A 278 14.48 -6.29 -14.20
CA ALA A 278 15.40 -7.21 -14.87
C ALA A 278 16.85 -6.78 -14.73
N GLY A 279 17.81 -7.69 -14.89
CA GLY A 279 19.22 -7.34 -15.11
C GLY A 279 19.45 -6.65 -16.46
N GLY A 280 20.51 -5.85 -16.57
CA GLY A 280 21.00 -5.29 -17.83
C GLY A 280 21.97 -6.23 -18.56
N ASN A 281 22.30 -5.89 -19.80
CA ASN A 281 23.32 -6.59 -20.58
C ASN A 281 24.34 -5.58 -21.16
N GLY A 282 25.62 -5.72 -20.78
CA GLY A 282 26.71 -4.89 -21.30
C GLY A 282 27.43 -5.48 -22.52
N LEU A 283 27.24 -6.78 -22.82
CA LEU A 283 28.04 -7.49 -23.83
C LEU A 283 27.24 -7.82 -25.09
N THR A 284 27.78 -7.47 -26.26
CA THR A 284 27.18 -7.79 -27.57
C THR A 284 27.22 -9.29 -27.92
N GLN A 285 28.15 -10.04 -27.31
CA GLN A 285 28.37 -11.45 -27.63
C GLN A 285 27.17 -12.34 -27.22
N ASN A 286 26.35 -11.88 -26.27
CA ASN A 286 25.25 -12.64 -25.70
C ASN A 286 23.87 -12.07 -26.04
N GLY A 287 23.79 -11.09 -26.93
CA GLY A 287 22.55 -10.40 -27.30
C GLY A 287 22.74 -8.90 -27.43
N PRO A 288 21.65 -8.14 -27.66
CA PRO A 288 21.73 -6.69 -27.71
C PRO A 288 22.13 -6.11 -26.35
N VAL A 289 23.05 -5.16 -26.37
CA VAL A 289 23.41 -4.35 -25.20
C VAL A 289 22.22 -3.49 -24.80
N GLY A 290 21.93 -3.39 -23.52
CA GLY A 290 20.83 -2.55 -23.05
C GLY A 290 20.52 -2.72 -21.57
N LYS A 291 19.75 -1.75 -21.06
CA LYS A 291 19.21 -1.78 -19.69
C LYS A 291 18.15 -2.87 -19.51
N GLY A 292 17.99 -3.32 -18.28
CA GLY A 292 16.84 -4.11 -17.85
C GLY A 292 15.53 -3.32 -17.93
N GLY A 293 14.41 -4.02 -18.14
CA GLY A 293 13.08 -3.44 -17.92
C GLY A 293 12.80 -3.25 -16.43
N ASP A 294 12.08 -2.18 -16.08
CA ASP A 294 11.56 -1.96 -14.74
C ASP A 294 10.41 -2.94 -14.43
N GLY A 295 10.25 -3.30 -13.16
CA GLY A 295 9.07 -4.03 -12.70
C GLY A 295 7.81 -3.16 -12.73
N ALA A 296 6.64 -3.79 -12.87
CA ALA A 296 5.37 -3.09 -12.80
C ALA A 296 4.99 -2.77 -11.33
N PRO A 297 4.19 -1.72 -11.07
CA PRO A 297 3.62 -1.47 -9.75
C PRO A 297 2.47 -2.43 -9.41
N GLY A 298 2.22 -2.64 -8.12
CA GLY A 298 1.16 -3.50 -7.56
C GLY A 298 -0.24 -2.86 -7.51
N THR A 299 -0.62 -2.09 -8.53
CA THR A 299 -1.88 -1.31 -8.55
C THR A 299 -2.95 -1.86 -9.51
N SER A 300 -2.72 -3.03 -10.10
CA SER A 300 -3.65 -3.69 -11.03
C SER A 300 -4.32 -4.91 -10.39
N ARG A 301 -5.37 -5.45 -11.01
CA ARG A 301 -6.04 -6.67 -10.49
C ARG A 301 -5.13 -7.92 -10.51
N GLY A 302 -4.17 -7.97 -11.42
CA GLY A 302 -3.24 -9.09 -11.57
C GLY A 302 -1.93 -8.87 -10.82
N ALA A 303 -1.13 -9.93 -10.73
CA ALA A 303 0.22 -9.86 -10.21
C ALA A 303 1.02 -8.81 -11.00
N ALA A 304 1.76 -7.96 -10.31
CA ALA A 304 2.66 -7.03 -10.96
C ALA A 304 3.74 -7.81 -11.74
N ALA A 305 3.84 -7.57 -13.04
CA ALA A 305 4.85 -8.21 -13.88
C ALA A 305 6.26 -7.80 -13.44
N GLY A 306 7.19 -8.74 -13.45
CA GLY A 306 8.61 -8.43 -13.35
C GLY A 306 9.13 -7.78 -14.64
N GLY A 307 10.27 -7.10 -14.53
CA GLY A 307 10.96 -6.51 -15.66
C GLY A 307 11.41 -7.56 -16.67
N VAL A 308 11.40 -7.18 -17.95
CA VAL A 308 11.86 -8.03 -19.06
C VAL A 308 13.36 -7.82 -19.28
N ALA A 309 14.10 -8.91 -19.41
CA ALA A 309 15.53 -8.90 -19.69
C ALA A 309 15.80 -8.51 -21.16
N PRO A 310 16.83 -7.68 -21.44
CA PRO A 310 17.18 -7.26 -22.79
C PRO A 310 17.84 -8.38 -23.61
N ALA A 311 18.42 -9.38 -22.94
CA ALA A 311 19.14 -10.50 -23.55
C ALA A 311 19.08 -11.78 -22.67
N PRO A 312 19.33 -12.97 -23.23
CA PRO A 312 19.26 -14.24 -22.49
C PRO A 312 20.24 -14.40 -21.32
N ASN A 313 21.31 -13.61 -21.27
CA ASN A 313 22.30 -13.61 -20.19
C ASN A 313 21.94 -12.65 -19.04
N ALA A 314 20.80 -11.96 -19.14
CA ALA A 314 20.24 -11.14 -18.09
C ALA A 314 18.98 -11.80 -17.51
N GLY A 315 18.82 -11.72 -16.20
CA GLY A 315 17.68 -12.31 -15.50
C GLY A 315 16.46 -11.41 -15.58
N THR A 316 15.29 -11.96 -15.89
CA THR A 316 14.01 -11.26 -15.72
C THR A 316 13.70 -11.02 -14.25
N GLY A 317 12.98 -9.94 -13.94
CA GLY A 317 12.51 -9.69 -12.59
C GLY A 317 11.41 -10.66 -12.16
N GLY A 318 11.27 -10.86 -10.84
CA GLY A 318 10.20 -11.64 -10.24
C GLY A 318 8.87 -10.89 -10.22
N THR A 319 7.75 -11.62 -10.32
CA THR A 319 6.40 -11.04 -10.23
C THR A 319 6.05 -10.64 -8.79
N GLY A 320 5.32 -9.56 -8.59
CA GLY A 320 4.78 -9.18 -7.27
C GLY A 320 3.70 -10.15 -6.79
N ALA A 321 3.58 -10.32 -5.48
CA ALA A 321 2.55 -11.16 -4.86
C ALA A 321 1.14 -10.53 -4.98
N THR A 322 0.13 -11.37 -5.18
CA THR A 322 -1.29 -10.98 -5.24
C THR A 322 -2.18 -12.13 -4.79
N GLY A 323 -3.26 -11.86 -4.05
CA GLY A 323 -4.15 -12.91 -3.56
C GLY A 323 -3.38 -14.00 -2.80
N ALA A 324 -3.48 -15.26 -3.27
CA ALA A 324 -2.73 -16.39 -2.75
C ALA A 324 -1.40 -16.67 -3.51
N LEU A 325 -1.11 -15.92 -4.57
CA LEU A 325 0.14 -16.05 -5.32
C LEU A 325 1.26 -15.38 -4.55
N ALA A 326 2.27 -16.18 -4.17
CA ALA A 326 3.49 -15.69 -3.57
C ALA A 326 4.28 -14.82 -4.56
N ALA A 327 5.16 -13.99 -4.00
CA ALA A 327 6.10 -13.22 -4.80
C ALA A 327 7.04 -14.16 -5.58
N GLY A 328 7.29 -13.82 -6.84
CA GLY A 328 8.25 -14.54 -7.68
C GLY A 328 9.68 -14.15 -7.35
N ASN A 329 10.59 -15.10 -7.40
CA ASN A 329 12.02 -14.82 -7.36
C ASN A 329 12.48 -14.19 -8.68
N GLY A 330 13.54 -13.39 -8.62
CA GLY A 330 14.26 -12.97 -9.81
C GLY A 330 14.89 -14.16 -10.52
N MET A 331 14.96 -14.11 -11.85
CA MET A 331 15.60 -15.17 -12.63
C MET A 331 17.12 -15.10 -12.47
N THR A 332 17.72 -16.24 -12.16
CA THR A 332 19.18 -16.43 -12.20
C THR A 332 19.69 -16.34 -13.63
N SER A 333 20.83 -15.70 -13.84
CA SER A 333 21.47 -15.59 -15.15
C SER A 333 22.98 -15.77 -15.07
N SER A 334 23.67 -15.75 -16.21
CA SER A 334 25.13 -15.90 -16.25
C SER A 334 25.87 -14.64 -15.79
N ASN A 335 25.25 -13.46 -15.92
CA ASN A 335 25.90 -12.19 -15.64
C ASN A 335 25.13 -11.45 -14.55
N ASN A 336 23.91 -11.01 -14.87
CA ASN A 336 23.15 -10.06 -14.05
C ASN A 336 21.78 -10.64 -13.68
N GLY A 337 21.58 -10.90 -12.39
CA GLY A 337 20.33 -11.42 -11.86
C GLY A 337 19.18 -10.41 -11.96
N GLY A 338 17.96 -10.92 -12.09
CA GLY A 338 16.75 -10.10 -11.92
C GLY A 338 16.45 -9.84 -10.44
N GLY A 339 15.74 -8.76 -10.12
CA GLY A 339 15.27 -8.50 -8.76
C GLY A 339 14.07 -9.38 -8.38
N GLY A 340 13.92 -9.70 -7.10
CA GLY A 340 12.75 -10.43 -6.58
C GLY A 340 11.49 -9.57 -6.53
N GLY A 341 10.31 -10.18 -6.67
CA GLY A 341 9.03 -9.47 -6.52
C GLY A 341 8.68 -9.15 -5.07
N GLY A 342 7.89 -8.10 -4.84
CA GLY A 342 7.43 -7.72 -3.50
C GLY A 342 6.32 -8.62 -2.96
N GLY A 343 6.28 -8.80 -1.64
CA GLY A 343 5.22 -9.50 -0.93
C GLY A 343 3.89 -8.75 -0.94
N ALA A 344 2.79 -9.47 -0.68
CA ALA A 344 1.47 -8.87 -0.61
C ALA A 344 1.31 -8.14 0.73
N GLY A 345 0.48 -7.11 0.72
CA GLY A 345 0.09 -6.36 1.89
C GLY A 345 -0.97 -7.06 2.73
N ARG A 346 -1.74 -6.28 3.49
CA ARG A 346 -2.84 -6.79 4.32
C ARG A 346 -4.07 -5.92 4.16
N ILE A 347 -5.24 -6.55 4.20
CA ILE A 347 -6.54 -5.90 4.15
C ILE A 347 -7.37 -6.43 5.32
N VAL A 348 -7.94 -5.54 6.12
CA VAL A 348 -8.88 -5.86 7.20
C VAL A 348 -10.18 -5.10 6.96
N ILE A 349 -11.32 -5.78 7.03
CA ILE A 349 -12.64 -5.17 6.87
C ILE A 349 -13.52 -5.56 8.06
N ILE A 350 -13.99 -4.57 8.80
CA ILE A 350 -14.85 -4.76 9.98
C ILE A 350 -16.19 -4.05 9.76
N GLY A 351 -17.28 -4.74 10.08
CA GLY A 351 -18.61 -4.17 10.11
C GLY A 351 -19.68 -5.17 10.54
N ASP A 352 -20.83 -4.65 10.95
CA ASP A 352 -22.00 -5.47 11.30
C ASP A 352 -22.66 -6.02 10.03
N VAL A 353 -22.68 -5.21 8.98
CA VAL A 353 -23.18 -5.57 7.65
C VAL A 353 -22.06 -5.32 6.64
N ILE A 354 -21.56 -6.41 6.05
CA ILE A 354 -20.51 -6.37 5.03
C ILE A 354 -21.05 -6.95 3.72
N ASP A 355 -21.13 -6.13 2.67
CA ASP A 355 -21.53 -6.54 1.31
C ASP A 355 -20.34 -6.37 0.34
N LEU A 356 -19.69 -7.49 0.00
CA LEU A 356 -18.50 -7.53 -0.87
C LEU A 356 -18.89 -8.04 -2.27
N ARG A 357 -19.21 -7.12 -3.19
CA ARG A 357 -19.50 -7.42 -4.60
C ARG A 357 -18.34 -7.07 -5.53
N GLY A 358 -17.40 -6.29 -5.04
CA GLY A 358 -16.21 -5.85 -5.76
C GLY A 358 -15.04 -6.83 -5.66
N PHE A 359 -13.84 -6.31 -5.92
CA PHE A 359 -12.60 -7.08 -5.92
C PHE A 359 -11.68 -6.65 -4.77
N VAL A 360 -11.32 -7.61 -3.91
CA VAL A 360 -10.44 -7.41 -2.77
C VAL A 360 -9.26 -8.38 -2.90
N SER A 361 -8.04 -7.85 -2.93
CA SER A 361 -6.84 -8.70 -3.02
C SER A 361 -5.63 -8.03 -2.36
N PRO A 362 -4.91 -8.71 -1.43
CA PRO A 362 -5.15 -10.07 -0.95
C PRO A 362 -6.49 -10.24 -0.20
N VAL A 363 -6.85 -11.48 0.14
CA VAL A 363 -8.13 -11.76 0.83
C VAL A 363 -8.18 -10.95 2.13
N ALA A 364 -9.26 -10.18 2.33
CA ALA A 364 -9.46 -9.44 3.56
C ALA A 364 -9.73 -10.38 4.73
N ARG A 365 -9.23 -9.98 5.90
CA ARG A 365 -9.63 -10.55 7.17
C ARG A 365 -10.87 -9.86 7.72
#